data_AF-A0A6M2AF63-F1
#
_entry.id   AF-A0A6M2AF63-F1
#
_cell.length_a   1.000
_cell.length_b   1.000
_cell.length_c   1.000
_cell.angle_alpha   90.00
_cell.angle_beta   90.00
_cell.angle_gamma   90.00
#
_symmetry.space_group_name_H-M   'P 1'
#
loop_
_entity.id
_entity.type
_entity.pdbx_description
1 polymer ?
#
loop_
_entity_poly.entity_id
_entity_poly.type
_entity_poly.pdbx_seq_one_letter_code
_entity_poly.pdbx_strand_id
1 'polypeptide(L)'
;LKELYTGITTGLIFGFLCGIIVFLIDIVTKSGLGASPLALGVIVGTGLIGACFTGSFLGVLSPVFFAKIGIDPAISAGPIVTAFNDVLSMTIYFIISYSLSLLFFA
;
A
#
# COMPACT_ATOMS: atom_id res chain seq x y z
N LEU A 1 -4.31 17.85 3.81
CA LEU A 1 -2.83 17.96 4.02
C LEU A 1 -2.35 17.21 5.25
N LYS A 2 -2.92 17.44 6.45
CA LYS A 2 -2.57 16.67 7.66
C LYS A 2 -2.72 15.15 7.45
N GLU A 3 -3.84 14.71 6.88
CA GLU A 3 -4.09 13.29 6.60
C GLU A 3 -3.11 12.68 5.58
N LEU A 4 -2.68 13.45 4.58
CA LEU A 4 -1.67 13.00 3.62
C LEU A 4 -0.30 12.81 4.28
N TYR A 5 0.08 13.72 5.19
CA TYR A 5 1.33 13.62 5.95
C TYR A 5 1.32 12.39 6.88
N THR A 6 0.20 12.15 7.55
CA THR A 6 -0.01 10.94 8.35
C THR A 6 0.12 9.70 7.48
N GLY A 7 -0.50 9.69 6.30
CA GLY A 7 -0.43 8.58 5.35
C GLY A 7 0.98 8.22 4.90
N ILE A 8 1.79 9.23 4.55
CA ILE A 8 3.20 9.04 4.17
C ILE A 8 3.99 8.48 5.35
N THR A 9 3.82 9.05 6.53
CA THR A 9 4.58 8.64 7.73
C THR A 9 4.22 7.21 8.14
N THR A 10 2.93 6.89 8.20
CA THR A 10 2.44 5.54 8.50
C THR A 10 2.89 4.54 7.44
N GLY A 11 2.83 4.90 6.15
CA GLY A 11 3.30 4.08 5.06
C GLY A 11 4.79 3.76 5.14
N LEU A 12 5.63 4.75 5.45
CA LEU A 12 7.07 4.55 5.67
C LEU A 12 7.34 3.60 6.84
N ILE A 13 6.68 3.82 7.98
CA ILE A 13 6.87 2.99 9.18
C ILE A 13 6.42 1.54 8.92
N PHE A 14 5.19 1.35 8.43
CA PHE A 14 4.64 0.02 8.17
C PHE A 14 5.37 -0.70 7.04
N GLY A 15 5.65 -0.01 5.93
CA GLY A 15 6.36 -0.62 4.81
C GLY A 15 7.78 -1.04 5.19
N PHE A 16 8.49 -0.23 5.98
CA PHE A 16 9.83 -0.60 6.46
C PHE A 16 9.77 -1.78 7.44
N LEU A 17 8.87 -1.75 8.43
CA LEU A 17 8.72 -2.84 9.40
C LEU A 17 8.29 -4.15 8.74
N CYS A 18 7.27 -4.11 7.89
CA CYS A 18 6.80 -5.30 7.17
C CYS A 18 7.87 -5.83 6.20
N GLY A 19 8.61 -4.96 5.51
CA GLY A 19 9.72 -5.35 4.65
C GLY A 19 10.84 -6.09 5.41
N ILE A 20 11.20 -5.60 6.60
CA ILE A 20 12.15 -6.28 7.50
C ILE A 20 11.61 -7.64 7.95
N ILE A 21 10.34 -7.70 8.35
CA ILE A 21 9.74 -8.96 8.80
C ILE A 21 9.76 -10.00 7.68
N VAL A 22 9.39 -9.62 6.45
CA VAL A 22 9.43 -10.52 5.28
C VAL A 22 10.85 -10.97 4.98
N PHE A 23 11.83 -10.06 5.04
CA PHE A 23 13.24 -10.39 4.89
C PHE A 23 13.72 -11.42 5.92
N LEU A 24 13.36 -11.23 7.20
CA LEU A 24 13.73 -12.16 8.28
C LEU A 24 13.07 -13.53 8.11
N ILE A 25 11.78 -13.55 7.73
CA ILE A 25 11.06 -14.80 7.46
C ILE A 25 11.73 -15.57 6.33
N ASP A 26 12.10 -14.91 5.23
CA ASP A 26 12.72 -15.59 4.09
C ASP A 26 14.10 -16.18 4.44
N ILE A 27 14.90 -15.47 5.24
CA ILE A 27 16.19 -15.96 5.75
C ILE A 27 16.00 -17.21 6.63
N VAL A 28 15.00 -17.22 7.53
CA VAL A 28 14.76 -18.32 8.46
C VAL A 28 14.20 -19.54 7.74
N THR A 29 13.25 -19.33 6.82
CA THR A 29 12.58 -20.41 6.09
C THR A 29 13.49 -21.03 5.02
N LYS A 30 14.52 -20.32 4.54
CA LYS A 30 15.35 -20.74 3.39
C LYS A 30 14.47 -21.24 2.25
N SER A 31 13.51 -20.41 1.86
CA SER A 31 12.43 -20.75 0.94
C SER A 31 12.93 -21.30 -0.41
N GLY A 32 14.20 -21.08 -0.76
CA GLY A 32 14.83 -21.73 -1.92
C GLY A 32 14.27 -21.25 -3.25
N LEU A 33 13.52 -20.15 -3.26
CA LEU A 33 12.84 -19.62 -4.44
C LEU A 33 13.79 -18.99 -5.50
N GLY A 34 15.11 -19.10 -5.34
CA GLY A 34 16.10 -18.45 -6.23
C GLY A 34 16.14 -16.92 -6.12
N ALA A 35 15.24 -16.33 -5.32
CA ALA A 35 15.19 -14.93 -4.99
C ALA A 35 16.21 -14.54 -3.93
N SER A 36 16.80 -13.34 -4.05
CA SER A 36 17.50 -12.76 -2.91
C SER A 36 16.46 -12.36 -1.83
N PRO A 37 16.67 -12.74 -0.56
CA PRO A 37 15.76 -12.38 0.54
C PRO A 37 15.56 -10.86 0.63
N LEU A 38 16.63 -10.11 0.31
CA LEU A 38 16.60 -8.65 0.26
C LEU A 38 15.62 -8.12 -0.80
N ALA A 39 15.60 -8.71 -2.01
CA ALA A 39 14.65 -8.31 -3.05
C ALA A 39 13.20 -8.48 -2.59
N LEU A 40 12.86 -9.61 -1.96
CA LEU A 40 11.51 -9.85 -1.44
C LEU A 40 11.09 -8.81 -0.38
N GLY A 41 11.97 -8.53 0.58
CA GLY A 41 11.72 -7.51 1.59
C GLY A 41 11.51 -6.12 1.00
N VAL A 42 12.31 -5.75 -0.01
CA VAL A 42 12.20 -4.46 -0.72
C VAL A 42 10.91 -4.38 -1.55
N ILE A 43 10.53 -5.45 -2.25
CA ILE A 43 9.29 -5.52 -3.05
C ILE A 43 8.07 -5.29 -2.15
N VAL A 44 7.97 -6.05 -1.05
CA VAL A 44 6.84 -5.91 -0.12
C VAL A 44 6.84 -4.55 0.56
N GLY A 45 8.00 -4.10 1.05
CA GLY A 45 8.10 -2.83 1.78
C GLY A 45 7.74 -1.61 0.92
N THR A 46 8.26 -1.55 -0.32
CA THR A 46 7.93 -0.46 -1.26
C THR A 46 6.48 -0.50 -1.73
N GLY A 47 5.94 -1.70 -1.97
CA GLY A 47 4.52 -1.88 -2.28
C GLY A 47 3.61 -1.33 -1.17
N LEU A 48 3.91 -1.64 0.10
CA LEU A 48 3.13 -1.17 1.25
C LEU A 48 3.21 0.35 1.42
N ILE A 49 4.37 0.96 1.20
CA ILE A 49 4.51 2.42 1.23
C ILE A 49 3.57 3.06 0.19
N GLY A 50 3.58 2.55 -1.04
CA GLY A 50 2.69 3.03 -2.10
C GLY A 50 1.22 2.83 -1.78
N ALA A 51 0.85 1.66 -1.25
CA ALA A 51 -0.52 1.34 -0.84
C ALA A 51 -1.04 2.29 0.23
N CYS A 52 -0.27 2.54 1.30
CA CYS A 52 -0.64 3.47 2.37
C CYS A 52 -0.77 4.92 1.87
N PHE A 53 0.13 5.34 0.97
CA PHE A 53 0.07 6.66 0.36
C PHE A 53 -1.22 6.83 -0.44
N THR A 54 -1.50 5.88 -1.34
CA THR A 54 -2.72 5.90 -2.15
C THR A 54 -3.98 5.81 -1.29
N GLY A 55 -4.00 4.94 -0.27
CA GLY A 55 -5.15 4.79 0.63
C GLY A 55 -5.47 6.09 1.39
N SER A 56 -4.44 6.80 1.83
CA SER A 56 -4.59 8.10 2.50
C SER A 56 -5.02 9.20 1.54
N PHE A 57 -4.49 9.18 0.31
CA PHE A 57 -4.87 10.13 -0.74
C PHE A 57 -6.33 9.95 -1.17
N LEU A 58 -6.75 8.71 -1.41
CA LEU A 58 -8.13 8.35 -1.75
C LEU A 58 -9.09 8.60 -0.58
N GLY A 59 -8.64 8.40 0.67
CA GLY A 59 -9.43 8.74 1.86
C GLY A 59 -9.76 10.23 1.94
N VAL A 60 -8.80 11.10 1.58
CA VAL A 60 -9.02 12.56 1.51
C VAL A 60 -9.87 12.95 0.30
N LEU A 61 -9.65 12.30 -0.85
CA LEU A 61 -10.35 12.64 -2.09
C LEU A 61 -11.78 12.13 -2.14
N SER A 62 -12.07 11.00 -1.52
CA SER A 62 -13.40 10.38 -1.42
C SER A 62 -14.50 11.41 -1.10
N PRO A 63 -14.50 12.09 0.06
CA PRO A 63 -15.57 13.01 0.43
C PRO A 63 -15.66 14.22 -0.51
N VAL A 64 -14.54 14.70 -1.04
CA VAL A 64 -14.50 15.82 -1.99
C VAL A 64 -15.13 15.43 -3.33
N PHE A 65 -14.87 14.20 -3.79
CA PHE A 65 -15.44 13.66 -5.01
C PHE A 65 -16.95 13.42 -4.89
N PHE A 66 -17.40 12.84 -3.78
CA PHE A 66 -18.83 12.63 -3.53
C PHE A 66 -19.60 13.96 -3.37
N ALA A 67 -19.02 14.96 -2.69
CA ALA A 67 -19.60 16.29 -2.60
C ALA A 67 -19.80 16.95 -3.98
N LYS A 68 -18.85 16.75 -4.90
CA LYS A 68 -18.93 17.27 -6.29
C LYS A 68 -20.06 16.64 -7.11
N ILE A 69 -20.46 15.41 -6.78
CA ILE A 69 -21.53 14.66 -7.47
C ILE A 69 -22.89 14.90 -6.78
N GLY A 70 -22.93 15.68 -5.69
CA GLY A 70 -24.16 15.95 -4.94
C GLY A 70 -24.55 14.83 -3.97
N ILE A 71 -23.64 13.90 -3.70
CA ILE A 71 -23.81 12.83 -2.72
C ILE A 71 -23.31 13.34 -1.37
N ASP A 72 -24.09 13.10 -0.31
CA ASP A 72 -23.75 13.55 1.04
C ASP A 72 -22.39 12.97 1.48
N PRO A 73 -21.41 13.83 1.86
CA PRO A 73 -20.12 13.40 2.38
C PRO A 73 -20.22 12.43 3.58
N ALA A 74 -21.29 12.50 4.37
CA ALA A 74 -21.52 11.56 5.47
C ALA A 74 -21.66 10.10 4.99
N ILE A 75 -22.17 9.90 3.76
CA ILE A 75 -22.29 8.57 3.13
C ILE A 75 -20.92 8.12 2.59
N SER A 76 -20.05 9.06 2.21
CA SER A 76 -18.71 8.75 1.69
C SER A 76 -17.72 8.20 2.74
N ALA A 77 -18.04 8.39 4.02
CA ALA A 77 -17.34 7.73 5.12
C ALA A 77 -17.93 6.35 5.45
N GLY A 78 -18.89 5.88 4.65
CA GLY A 78 -19.55 4.58 4.84
C GLY A 78 -18.66 3.39 4.47
N PRO A 79 -19.04 2.17 4.93
CA PRO A 79 -18.25 0.96 4.76
C PRO A 79 -17.98 0.59 3.29
N ILE A 80 -18.89 0.95 2.38
CA ILE A 80 -18.76 0.68 0.94
C ILE A 80 -17.58 1.47 0.36
N VAL A 81 -17.44 2.74 0.71
CA VAL A 81 -16.38 3.60 0.16
C VAL A 81 -15.02 3.22 0.71
N THR A 82 -14.95 2.86 1.99
CA THR A 82 -13.73 2.30 2.58
C THR A 82 -13.32 1.00 1.89
N ALA A 83 -14.26 0.10 1.56
CA ALA A 83 -13.96 -1.12 0.80
C ALA A 83 -13.43 -0.81 -0.62
N PHE A 84 -13.99 0.19 -1.31
CA PHE A 84 -13.43 0.65 -2.58
C PHE A 84 -12.01 1.19 -2.43
N ASN A 85 -11.75 1.97 -1.37
CA ASN A 85 -10.42 2.48 -1.08
C ASN A 85 -9.41 1.35 -0.81
N ASP A 86 -9.82 0.31 -0.08
CA ASP A 86 -9.00 -0.89 0.15
C ASP A 86 -8.66 -1.61 -1.16
N VAL A 87 -9.64 -1.81 -2.05
CA VAL A 87 -9.40 -2.44 -3.36
C VAL A 87 -8.42 -1.61 -4.20
N LEU A 88 -8.60 -0.29 -4.24
CA LEU A 88 -7.73 0.59 -5.02
C LEU A 88 -6.31 0.65 -4.45
N SER A 89 -6.15 0.75 -3.13
CA SER A 89 -4.83 0.75 -2.49
C SER A 89 -4.11 -0.60 -2.65
N MET A 90 -4.83 -1.72 -2.55
CA MET A 90 -4.28 -3.06 -2.84
C MET A 90 -3.91 -3.23 -4.32
N THR A 91 -4.67 -2.63 -5.23
CA THR A 91 -4.31 -2.64 -6.66
C THR A 91 -2.97 -1.95 -6.88
N ILE A 92 -2.74 -0.79 -6.25
CA ILE A 92 -1.45 -0.11 -6.30
C ILE A 92 -0.33 -0.95 -5.66
N TYR A 93 -0.60 -1.60 -4.52
CA TYR A 93 0.34 -2.54 -3.90
C TYR A 93 0.82 -3.60 -4.91
N PHE A 94 -0.12 -4.26 -5.59
CA PHE A 94 0.22 -5.31 -6.55
C PHE A 94 0.93 -4.76 -7.79
N ILE A 95 0.55 -3.59 -8.30
CA ILE A 95 1.22 -2.96 -9.45
C ILE A 95 2.68 -2.66 -9.11
N ILE A 96 2.95 -2.02 -7.96
CA ILE A 96 4.32 -1.70 -7.53
C ILE A 96 5.11 -2.98 -7.30
N SER A 97 4.52 -3.95 -6.58
CA SER A 97 5.17 -5.21 -6.25
C SER A 97 5.51 -6.01 -7.51
N TYR A 98 4.59 -6.09 -8.47
CA TYR A 98 4.78 -6.80 -9.73
C TYR A 98 5.83 -6.10 -10.61
N SER A 99 5.78 -4.77 -10.71
CA SER A 99 6.74 -3.99 -11.49
C SER A 99 8.15 -4.12 -10.92
N LEU A 100 8.28 -4.10 -9.59
CA LEU A 100 9.58 -4.25 -8.95
C LEU A 100 10.08 -5.70 -8.98
N SER A 101 9.17 -6.67 -8.88
CA SER A 101 9.49 -8.08 -9.12
C SER A 101 10.07 -8.29 -10.51
N LEU A 102 9.46 -7.73 -11.55
CA LEU A 102 10.02 -7.77 -12.90
C LEU A 102 11.43 -7.17 -12.96
N LEU A 103 11.72 -6.09 -12.24
CA LEU A 103 13.06 -5.49 -12.21
C LEU A 103 14.10 -6.38 -11.51
N PHE A 104 13.72 -7.07 -10.43
CA PHE A 104 14.65 -7.91 -9.66
C PHE A 104 14.84 -9.32 -10.22
N PHE A 105 13.88 -9.82 -11.01
CA PHE A 105 13.84 -11.20 -11.51
C PHE A 105 13.91 -11.34 -13.03
N ALA A 106 13.97 -10.24 -13.78
CA ALA A 106 14.30 -10.25 -15.22
C ALA A 106 15.81 -10.36 -15.45
#